data_AF-A0A0Z8K204-F1
#
_entry.id   AF-A0A0Z8K204-F1
#
_cell.length_a   1.000
_cell.length_b   1.000
_cell.length_c   1.000
_cell.angle_alpha   90.00
_cell.angle_beta   90.00
_cell.angle_gamma   90.00
#
_symmetry.space_group_name_H-M   'P 1'
#
loop_
_entity.id
_entity.type
_entity.pdbx_description
1 polymer ?
#
loop_
_entity_poly.entity_id
_entity_poly.type
_entity_poly.pdbx_seq_one_letter_code
_entity_poly.pdbx_strand_id
1 'polypeptide(L)' 'MAKPKEKWTPIITHIVPKGTELADGTILDKETTLSQEEFSKNPPVIPDGHPFYNIWARIIREKIEKGEL' A
#
# COMPACT_ATOMS: atom_id res chain seq x y z
N MET A 1 39.30 18.14 -0.60
CA MET A 1 38.25 17.93 0.41
C MET A 1 36.93 17.74 -0.33
N ALA A 2 36.30 16.57 -0.24
CA ALA A 2 35.01 16.31 -0.88
C ALA A 2 33.89 16.92 -0.02
N LYS A 3 33.01 17.72 -0.62
CA LYS A 3 31.83 18.26 0.08
C LYS A 3 30.95 17.10 0.56
N PRO A 4 30.43 17.12 1.79
CA PRO A 4 29.49 16.10 2.24
C PRO A 4 28.28 16.11 1.30
N LYS A 5 27.96 14.95 0.73
CA LYS A 5 26.75 14.80 -0.09
C LYS A 5 25.55 15.05 0.81
N GLU A 6 24.75 16.04 0.45
CA GLU A 6 23.49 16.37 1.09
C GLU A 6 22.67 15.07 1.27
N LYS A 7 22.19 14.82 2.50
CA LYS A 7 21.40 13.62 2.79
C LYS A 7 20.10 13.69 1.97
N TRP A 8 20.01 12.88 0.92
CA TRP A 8 18.81 12.77 0.12
C TRP A 8 17.70 12.14 0.99
N THR A 9 16.64 12.90 1.26
CA THR A 9 15.47 12.43 2.01
C THR A 9 14.29 12.35 1.05
N PRO A 10 14.04 11.18 0.42
CA PRO A 10 12.94 11.05 -0.52
C PRO A 10 11.61 11.21 0.22
N ILE A 11 10.79 12.16 -0.23
CA ILE A 11 9.42 12.31 0.24
C ILE A 11 8.58 11.28 -0.52
N ILE A 12 8.17 10.21 0.16
CA ILE A 12 7.33 9.17 -0.44
C ILE A 12 5.88 9.64 -0.38
N THR A 13 5.25 9.72 -1.56
CA THR A 13 3.83 10.03 -1.73
C THR A 13 3.17 8.90 -2.51
N HIS A 14 1.92 8.62 -2.17
CA HIS A 14 1.10 7.58 -2.77
C HIS A 14 -0.05 8.23 -3.53
N ILE A 15 -0.17 7.95 -4.82
CA ILE A 15 -1.28 8.43 -5.64
C ILE A 15 -2.40 7.40 -5.54
N VAL A 16 -3.53 7.80 -4.98
CA VAL A 16 -4.71 6.96 -4.82
C VAL A 16 -5.77 7.41 -5.83
N PRO A 17 -6.26 6.51 -6.71
CA PRO A 17 -7.18 6.89 -7.77
C PRO A 17 -8.59 7.20 -7.24
N LYS A 18 -9.37 7.91 -8.06
CA LYS A 18 -10.80 8.13 -7.83
C LYS A 18 -11.53 6.79 -7.70
N GLY A 19 -12.46 6.72 -6.75
CA GLY A 19 -13.30 5.54 -6.51
C GLY A 19 -12.66 4.50 -5.61
N THR A 20 -11.43 4.71 -5.14
CA THR A 20 -10.84 3.87 -4.10
C THR A 20 -11.56 4.09 -2.78
N GLU A 21 -12.01 2.99 -2.18
CA GLU A 21 -12.49 2.96 -0.81
C GLU A 21 -11.30 2.90 0.15
N LEU A 22 -11.31 3.72 1.18
CA LEU A 22 -10.34 3.71 2.26
C LEU A 22 -10.85 2.88 3.45
N ALA A 23 -9.97 2.51 4.38
CA ALA A 23 -10.29 1.63 5.50
C ALA A 23 -11.38 2.17 6.45
N ASP A 24 -11.58 3.48 6.48
CA ASP A 24 -12.68 4.15 7.20
C ASP A 24 -14.04 4.10 6.46
N GLY A 25 -14.09 3.49 5.27
CA GLY A 25 -15.27 3.45 4.41
C GLY A 25 -15.44 4.70 3.53
N THR A 26 -14.49 5.63 3.54
CA THR A 26 -14.53 6.81 2.67
C THR A 26 -14.19 6.42 1.24
N ILE A 27 -15.06 6.76 0.28
CA ILE A 27 -14.77 6.60 -1.15
C ILE A 27 -14.22 7.92 -1.70
N LEU A 28 -13.04 7.87 -2.31
CA LEU A 28 -12.41 9.05 -2.91
C LEU A 28 -13.20 9.53 -4.13
N ASP A 29 -13.72 10.76 -4.06
CA ASP A 29 -14.36 11.44 -5.20
C ASP A 29 -13.37 11.77 -6.33
N LYS A 30 -12.08 11.89 -6.03
CA LYS A 30 -11.05 12.26 -7.01
C LYS A 30 -9.73 11.58 -6.71
N GLU A 31 -8.86 11.55 -7.71
CA GLU A 31 -7.47 11.15 -7.50
C GLU A 31 -6.83 12.05 -6.43
N THR A 32 -6.26 11.42 -5.41
CA THR A 32 -5.74 12.08 -4.22
C THR A 32 -4.34 11.58 -3.95
N THR A 33 -3.41 12.51 -3.76
CA THR A 33 -2.04 12.20 -3.35
C THR A 33 -1.97 12.20 -1.82
N LEU A 34 -1.68 11.05 -1.23
CA LEU A 34 -1.49 10.89 0.21
C LEU A 34 0.00 10.83 0.54
N SER A 35 0.39 11.42 1.67
CA SER A 35 1.71 11.15 2.25
C SER A 35 1.80 9.70 2.76
N GLN A 36 3.01 9.19 2.94
CA GLN A 36 3.26 7.88 3.57
C GLN A 36 2.49 7.72 4.90
N GLU A 37 2.41 8.78 5.70
CA GLU A 37 1.75 8.75 7.02
C GLU A 37 0.23 8.69 6.89
N GLU A 38 -0.37 9.47 5.98
CA GLU A 38 -1.81 9.44 5.70
C GLU A 38 -2.24 8.09 5.10
N PHE A 39 -1.45 7.57 4.16
CA PHE A 39 -1.69 6.26 3.56
C PHE A 39 -1.63 5.13 4.60
N SER A 40 -0.74 5.23 5.59
CA SER A 40 -0.61 4.22 6.64
C SER A 40 -1.73 4.29 7.67
N LYS A 41 -2.25 5.50 7.96
CA LYS A 41 -3.37 5.69 8.90
C LYS A 41 -4.70 5.23 8.30
N ASN A 42 -4.90 5.46 7.00
CA ASN A 42 -6.13 5.11 6.32
C ASN A 42 -5.82 4.44 4.97
N PRO A 43 -5.42 3.16 4.99
CA PRO A 43 -5.02 2.46 3.78
C PRO A 43 -6.22 2.19 2.87
N PRO A 44 -6.00 2.10 1.55
CA PRO A 44 -7.04 1.71 0.62
C PRO A 44 -7.48 0.26 0.85
N VAL A 45 -8.79 0.04 0.82
CA VAL A 45 -9.42 -1.28 0.89
C VAL A 45 -9.39 -1.91 -0.49
N ILE A 46 -8.89 -3.12 -0.54
CA ILE A 46 -8.98 -3.96 -1.73
C ILE A 46 -10.31 -4.70 -1.64
N PRO A 47 -11.20 -4.60 -2.64
CA PRO A 47 -12.52 -5.21 -2.56
C PRO A 47 -12.47 -6.74 -2.46
N ASP A 48 -13.43 -7.32 -1.75
CA ASP A 48 -13.61 -8.78 -1.65
C ASP A 48 -13.71 -9.40 -3.05
N GLY A 49 -12.89 -10.43 -3.30
CA GLY A 49 -12.80 -11.09 -4.61
C GLY A 49 -11.74 -10.51 -5.55
N HIS A 50 -10.98 -9.48 -5.16
CA HIS A 50 -9.87 -8.98 -5.97
C HIS A 50 -8.79 -10.08 -6.17
N PRO A 51 -8.21 -10.23 -7.38
CA PRO A 51 -7.23 -11.28 -7.68
C PRO A 51 -6.01 -11.31 -6.76
N PHE A 52 -5.68 -10.17 -6.14
CA PHE A 52 -4.65 -10.06 -5.12
C PHE A 52 -4.84 -11.07 -3.97
N TYR A 53 -6.06 -11.26 -3.48
CA TYR A 53 -6.34 -12.21 -2.40
C TYR A 53 -6.14 -13.66 -2.85
N ASN A 54 -6.40 -13.97 -4.12
CA ASN A 54 -6.13 -15.31 -4.67
C ASN A 54 -4.62 -15.61 -4.74
N ILE A 55 -3.82 -14.60 -5.10
CA ILE A 55 -2.35 -14.71 -5.11
C ILE A 55 -1.83 -14.88 -3.68
N TRP A 56 -2.31 -14.07 -2.74
CA TRP A 56 -1.94 -14.19 -1.32
C TRP A 56 -2.33 -15.53 -0.72
N ALA A 57 -3.54 -16.01 -0.98
CA ALA A 57 -4.00 -17.32 -0.53
C ALA A 57 -3.08 -18.44 -1.03
N ARG A 58 -2.62 -18.36 -2.29
CA ARG A 58 -1.66 -19.32 -2.86
C ARG A 58 -0.29 -19.24 -2.17
N ILE A 59 0.25 -18.03 -1.95
CA ILE A 59 1.54 -17.85 -1.27
C ILE A 59 1.48 -18.34 0.18
N ILE A 60 0.41 -18.02 0.90
CA ILE A 60 0.19 -18.49 2.28
C ILE A 60 0.10 -20.01 2.30
N ARG A 61 -0.64 -20.61 1.37
CA ARG A 61 -0.73 -22.06 1.23
C ARG A 61 0.64 -22.70 0.98
N GLU A 62 1.44 -22.14 0.07
CA GLU A 62 2.81 -22.62 -0.17
C GLU A 62 3.72 -22.50 1.07
N LYS A 63 3.60 -21.43 1.86
CA LYS A 63 4.36 -21.27 3.11
C LYS A 63 3.94 -22.28 4.19
N ILE A 64 2.63 -22.54 4.31
CA ILE A 64 2.11 -23.56 5.22
C ILE A 64 2.59 -24.95 4.79
N GLU A 65 2.53 -25.27 3.49
CA GLU A 65 3.02 -26.56 2.97
C GLU A 65 4.52 -26.76 3.17
N LYS A 66 5.30 -25.68 3.22
CA LYS A 66 6.74 -25.70 3.54
C LYS A 66 7.05 -25.69 5.04
N GLY A 67 6.03 -25.54 5.91
CA GLY A 67 6.21 -25.49 7.37
C GLY A 67 6.95 -24.23 7.85
N GLU A 68 6.90 -23.14 7.10
CA GLU A 68 7.61 -21.89 7.41
C GLU A 68 6.73 -20.86 8.15
N LEU A 69 5.56 -21.26 8.64
CA LEU A 69 4.55 -20.43 9.31
C LEU A 69 4.25 -20.92 10.73
#